data_AF-L0EW44-F1
#
_entry.id   AF-L0EW44-F1
#
_cell.length_a   1.000
_cell.length_b   1.000
_cell.length_c   1.000
_cell.angle_alpha   90.00
_cell.angle_beta   90.00
_cell.angle_gamma   90.00
#
_symmetry.space_group_name_H-M   'P 1'
#
loop_
_entity.id
_entity.type
_entity.pdbx_description
1 polymer ?
#
loop_
_entity_poly.entity_id
_entity_poly.type
_entity_poly.pdbx_seq_one_letter_code
_entity_poly.pdbx_strand_id
1 'polypeptide(L)'
;MLEELLERVKKRLNKLNITEHALEIQAKAKVGTIRNWRRGALPRIDTLFTIAPALCTTPEWLAFGVGEEETTKEDYLIKEITMSIKERCIQDLISDIVNLDEEQLNWIKGSIEYMKKTRRIHSPPFTSKQDSKNDKVL
;
A
#
# COMPACT_ATOMS: atom_id res chain seq x y z
N MET A 1 -22.81 -5.83 10.81
CA MET A 1 -22.01 -5.67 9.57
C MET A 1 -22.63 -4.69 8.55
N LEU A 2 -23.70 -5.03 7.82
CA LEU A 2 -24.25 -4.11 6.80
C LEU A 2 -24.84 -2.83 7.40
N GLU A 3 -25.48 -2.94 8.56
CA GLU A 3 -26.01 -1.80 9.31
C GLU A 3 -24.90 -0.81 9.71
N GLU A 4 -23.80 -1.32 10.26
CA GLU A 4 -22.66 -0.49 10.66
C GLU A 4 -22.01 0.21 9.46
N LEU A 5 -21.94 -0.46 8.30
CA LEU A 5 -21.47 0.15 7.06
C LEU A 5 -22.38 1.30 6.63
N LEU A 6 -23.70 1.12 6.69
CA LEU A 6 -24.67 2.15 6.33
C LEU A 6 -24.61 3.33 7.31
N GLU A 7 -24.40 3.09 8.59
CA GLU A 7 -24.18 4.15 9.57
C GLU A 7 -22.88 4.92 9.30
N ARG A 8 -21.80 4.24 8.88
CA ARG A 8 -20.56 4.92 8.43
C ARG A 8 -20.78 5.76 7.18
N VAL A 9 -21.53 5.25 6.19
CA VAL A 9 -21.91 6.03 5.00
C VAL A 9 -22.68 7.28 5.42
N LYS A 10 -23.71 7.13 6.24
CA LYS A 10 -24.55 8.23 6.74
C LYS A 10 -23.74 9.26 7.52
N LYS A 11 -22.84 8.81 8.41
CA LYS A 11 -21.92 9.68 9.17
C LYS A 11 -21.10 10.57 8.23
N ARG A 12 -20.50 9.99 7.19
CA ARG A 12 -19.67 10.72 6.23
C ARG A 12 -20.51 11.63 5.32
N LEU A 13 -21.67 11.18 4.84
CA LEU A 13 -22.60 12.01 4.05
C LEU A 13 -23.00 13.28 4.82
N ASN A 14 -23.35 13.14 6.11
CA ASN A 14 -23.70 14.27 6.96
C ASN A 14 -22.52 15.22 7.16
N LYS A 15 -21.32 14.68 7.40
CA LYS A 15 -20.11 15.49 7.58
C LYS A 15 -19.71 16.25 6.32
N LEU A 16 -19.90 15.64 5.15
CA LEU A 16 -19.61 16.25 3.85
C LEU A 16 -20.76 17.11 3.31
N ASN A 17 -21.93 17.06 3.95
CA ASN A 17 -23.15 17.73 3.52
C ASN A 17 -23.54 17.39 2.06
N ILE A 18 -23.45 16.12 1.69
CA ILE A 18 -23.83 15.62 0.36
C ILE A 18 -24.91 14.54 0.46
N THR A 19 -25.69 14.39 -0.62
CA THR A 19 -26.72 13.34 -0.71
C THR A 19 -26.11 12.03 -1.20
N GLU A 20 -26.82 10.91 -0.97
CA GLU A 20 -26.43 9.60 -1.51
C GLU A 20 -26.32 9.62 -3.04
N HIS A 21 -27.24 10.32 -3.71
CA HIS A 21 -27.22 10.44 -5.16
C HIS A 21 -25.99 11.22 -5.64
N ALA A 22 -25.65 12.31 -4.96
CA ALA A 22 -24.44 13.08 -5.25
C ALA A 22 -23.18 12.23 -5.02
N LEU A 23 -23.13 11.46 -3.93
CA LEU A 23 -22.04 10.52 -3.66
C LEU A 23 -21.89 9.49 -4.80
N GLU A 24 -22.97 8.83 -5.22
CA GLU A 24 -22.92 7.81 -6.27
C GLU A 24 -22.38 8.38 -7.59
N ILE A 25 -22.80 9.61 -7.95
CA ILE A 25 -22.29 10.32 -9.12
C ILE A 25 -20.80 10.66 -8.96
N GLN A 26 -20.38 11.22 -7.82
CA GLN A 26 -18.98 11.59 -7.56
C GLN A 26 -18.05 10.38 -7.57
N ALA A 27 -18.53 9.26 -7.02
CA ALA A 27 -17.83 7.99 -7.01
C ALA A 27 -17.79 7.31 -8.39
N LYS A 28 -18.63 7.74 -9.35
CA LYS A 28 -18.90 6.99 -10.60
C LYS A 28 -19.45 5.58 -10.31
N ALA A 29 -20.15 5.42 -9.19
CA ALA A 29 -20.87 4.20 -8.87
C ALA A 29 -22.23 4.16 -9.56
N LYS A 30 -22.83 2.98 -9.66
CA LYS A 30 -24.18 2.84 -10.23
C LYS A 30 -25.20 3.54 -9.33
N VAL A 31 -26.08 4.35 -9.91
CA VAL A 31 -27.16 5.01 -9.14
C VAL A 31 -28.06 3.96 -8.45
N GLY A 32 -28.35 4.18 -7.18
CA GLY A 32 -29.09 3.26 -6.31
C GLY A 32 -28.23 2.19 -5.61
N THR A 33 -26.91 2.28 -5.69
CA THR A 33 -25.97 1.38 -4.98
C THR A 33 -26.22 1.43 -3.47
N ILE A 34 -26.27 2.62 -2.87
CA ILE A 34 -26.46 2.76 -1.41
C ILE A 34 -27.87 2.29 -1.01
N ARG A 35 -28.87 2.58 -1.85
CA ARG A 35 -30.24 2.07 -1.69
C ARG A 35 -30.29 0.54 -1.70
N ASN A 36 -29.51 -0.13 -2.55
CA ASN A 36 -29.46 -1.59 -2.60
C ASN A 36 -28.77 -2.16 -1.35
N TRP A 37 -27.74 -1.49 -0.83
CA TRP A 37 -27.14 -1.87 0.46
C TRP A 37 -28.16 -1.80 1.60
N ARG A 38 -28.99 -0.74 1.67
CA ARG A 38 -30.12 -0.68 2.63
C ARG A 38 -31.13 -1.82 2.48
N ARG A 39 -31.23 -2.42 1.29
CA ARG A 39 -32.13 -3.55 1.01
C ARG A 39 -31.48 -4.92 1.27
N GLY A 40 -30.27 -4.95 1.83
CA GLY A 40 -29.57 -6.19 2.16
C GLY A 40 -28.55 -6.63 1.11
N ALA A 41 -28.32 -5.88 0.03
CA ALA A 41 -27.29 -6.24 -0.93
C ALA A 41 -25.90 -6.04 -0.32
N LEU A 42 -25.07 -7.08 -0.36
CA LEU A 42 -23.71 -6.99 0.16
C LEU A 42 -22.83 -6.14 -0.79
N PRO A 43 -22.06 -5.18 -0.26
CA PRO A 43 -21.10 -4.43 -1.03
C PRO A 43 -19.99 -5.35 -1.55
N ARG A 44 -19.68 -5.22 -2.85
CA ARG A 44 -18.47 -5.83 -3.41
C ARG A 44 -17.26 -4.98 -3.06
N ILE A 45 -16.10 -5.64 -3.00
CA ILE A 45 -14.82 -4.97 -2.73
C ILE A 45 -14.60 -3.82 -3.72
N ASP A 46 -14.76 -4.03 -5.03
CA ASP A 46 -14.59 -2.99 -6.05
C ASP A 46 -15.50 -1.77 -5.83
N THR A 47 -16.73 -2.02 -5.36
CA THR A 47 -17.68 -0.94 -5.06
C THR A 47 -17.26 -0.16 -3.82
N LEU A 48 -16.67 -0.81 -2.81
CA LEU A 48 -16.09 -0.13 -1.65
C LEU A 48 -14.91 0.75 -2.06
N PHE A 49 -14.01 0.23 -2.91
CA PHE A 49 -12.89 0.97 -3.48
C PHE A 49 -13.34 2.19 -4.31
N THR A 50 -14.53 2.12 -4.89
CA THR A 50 -15.11 3.23 -5.67
C THR A 50 -15.80 4.27 -4.78
N ILE A 51 -16.56 3.84 -3.77
CA ILE A 51 -17.35 4.71 -2.89
C ILE A 51 -16.50 5.40 -1.81
N ALA A 52 -15.56 4.68 -1.20
CA ALA A 52 -14.81 5.18 -0.04
C ALA A 52 -14.01 6.47 -0.33
N PRO A 53 -13.27 6.59 -1.46
CA PRO A 53 -12.56 7.83 -1.78
C PRO A 53 -13.51 9.04 -1.97
N ALA A 54 -14.72 8.82 -2.49
CA ALA A 54 -15.72 9.88 -2.63
C ALA A 54 -16.34 10.30 -1.29
N LEU A 55 -16.26 9.45 -0.27
CA LEU A 55 -16.59 9.78 1.13
C LEU A 55 -15.39 10.33 1.92
N CYS A 56 -14.24 10.53 1.26
CA CYS A 56 -13.01 10.98 1.91
C CYS A 56 -12.60 10.07 3.08
N THR A 57 -12.64 8.74 2.86
CA THR A 57 -12.26 7.68 3.81
C THR A 57 -11.59 6.51 3.07
N THR A 58 -11.01 5.54 3.79
CA THR A 58 -10.51 4.30 3.17
C THR A 58 -11.57 3.20 3.06
N PRO A 59 -11.43 2.23 2.13
CA PRO A 59 -12.35 1.10 1.96
C PRO A 59 -12.45 0.21 3.21
N GLU A 60 -11.35 0.01 3.92
CA GLU A 60 -11.29 -0.79 5.15
C GLU A 60 -12.07 -0.12 6.28
N TRP A 61 -11.99 1.23 6.36
CA TRP A 61 -12.76 1.97 7.35
C TRP A 61 -14.24 1.88 7.02
N LEU A 62 -14.60 2.04 5.76
CA LEU A 62 -16.00 1.91 5.32
C LEU A 62 -16.56 0.50 5.61
N ALA A 63 -15.79 -0.54 5.32
CA ALA A 63 -16.20 -1.94 5.48
C ALA A 63 -16.24 -2.41 6.95
N PHE A 64 -15.20 -2.08 7.71
CA PHE A 64 -14.93 -2.70 9.03
C PHE A 64 -14.65 -1.68 10.15
N GLY A 65 -14.59 -0.39 9.84
CA GLY A 65 -14.22 0.65 10.80
C GLY A 65 -12.73 0.67 11.18
N VAL A 66 -11.87 0.05 10.38
CA VAL A 66 -10.41 0.02 10.59
C VAL A 66 -9.70 0.87 9.55
N GLY A 67 -8.61 1.54 9.92
CA GLY A 67 -7.91 2.48 9.01
C GLY A 67 -8.40 3.92 9.15
N GLU A 68 -8.16 4.73 8.13
CA GLU A 68 -8.41 6.18 8.19
C GLU A 68 -9.87 6.51 7.85
N GLU A 69 -10.58 7.06 8.84
CA GLU A 69 -11.93 7.62 8.67
C GLU A 69 -11.94 8.88 7.79
N GLU A 70 -10.86 9.64 7.85
CA GLU A 70 -10.74 10.94 7.22
C GLU A 70 -9.43 10.97 6.46
N THR A 71 -9.56 11.04 5.13
CA THR A 71 -8.46 11.13 4.19
C THR A 71 -8.86 12.08 3.07
N THR A 72 -7.90 12.69 2.39
CA THR A 72 -8.22 13.39 1.15
C THR A 72 -8.23 12.41 -0.02
N LYS A 73 -8.92 12.76 -1.11
CA LYS A 73 -8.90 11.93 -2.31
C LYS A 73 -7.47 11.85 -2.88
N GLU A 74 -6.73 12.94 -2.73
CA GLU A 74 -5.33 13.07 -3.10
C GLU A 74 -4.45 12.12 -2.26
N ASP A 75 -4.63 12.09 -0.94
CA ASP A 75 -3.89 11.18 -0.05
C ASP A 75 -4.12 9.71 -0.42
N TYR A 76 -5.37 9.36 -0.73
CA TYR A 76 -5.72 8.02 -1.18
C TYR A 76 -5.01 7.66 -2.50
N LEU A 77 -5.08 8.55 -3.50
CA LEU A 77 -4.44 8.32 -4.80
C LEU A 77 -2.91 8.26 -4.68
N ILE A 78 -2.30 9.13 -3.86
CA ILE A 78 -0.87 9.14 -3.61
C ILE A 78 -0.46 7.82 -2.95
N LYS A 79 -1.23 7.31 -1.97
CA LYS A 79 -0.96 6.01 -1.36
C LYS A 79 -1.03 4.88 -2.39
N GLU A 80 -2.09 4.83 -3.19
CA GLU A 80 -2.27 3.79 -4.21
C GLU A 80 -1.13 3.78 -5.24
N ILE A 81 -0.75 4.98 -5.73
CA ILE A 81 0.37 5.16 -6.66
C ILE A 81 1.69 4.78 -5.98
N THR A 82 1.92 5.23 -4.75
CA THR A 82 3.16 4.93 -4.01
C THR A 82 3.28 3.44 -3.72
N MET A 83 2.19 2.76 -3.37
CA MET A 83 2.16 1.30 -3.21
C MET A 83 2.46 0.60 -4.51
N SER A 84 1.80 1.01 -5.61
CA SER A 84 2.06 0.46 -6.94
C SER A 84 3.52 0.63 -7.38
N ILE A 85 4.11 1.81 -7.15
CA ILE A 85 5.53 2.07 -7.45
C ILE A 85 6.43 1.21 -6.56
N LYS A 86 6.17 1.14 -5.25
CA LYS A 86 6.96 0.30 -4.34
C LYS A 86 6.88 -1.16 -4.72
N GLU A 87 5.71 -1.69 -5.05
CA GLU A 87 5.54 -3.08 -5.46
C GLU A 87 6.30 -3.36 -6.75
N ARG A 88 6.23 -2.46 -7.73
CA ARG A 88 7.02 -2.56 -8.97
C ARG A 88 8.53 -2.54 -8.69
N CYS A 89 9.01 -1.56 -7.92
CA CYS A 89 10.44 -1.48 -7.57
C CYS A 89 10.91 -2.70 -6.77
N ILE A 90 10.04 -3.29 -5.94
CA ILE A 90 10.33 -4.54 -5.24
C ILE A 90 10.43 -5.70 -6.23
N GLN A 91 9.52 -5.81 -7.20
CA GLN A 91 9.56 -6.87 -8.21
C GLN A 91 10.80 -6.74 -9.11
N ASP A 92 11.13 -5.52 -9.53
CA ASP A 92 12.33 -5.23 -10.32
C ASP A 92 13.60 -5.62 -9.52
N LEU A 93 13.67 -5.22 -8.24
CA LEU A 93 14.78 -5.58 -7.34
C LEU A 93 14.86 -7.10 -7.10
N ILE A 94 13.73 -7.78 -6.94
CA ILE A 94 13.68 -9.24 -6.79
C ILE A 94 14.21 -9.92 -8.05
N SER A 95 13.83 -9.45 -9.24
CA SER A 95 14.33 -9.96 -10.51
C SER A 95 15.85 -9.84 -10.61
N ASP A 96 16.40 -8.70 -10.21
CA ASP A 96 17.85 -8.48 -10.20
C ASP A 96 18.54 -9.38 -9.16
N ILE A 97 17.93 -9.58 -7.98
CA ILE A 97 18.46 -10.45 -6.91
C ILE A 97 18.47 -11.94 -7.32
N VAL A 98 17.46 -12.40 -8.05
CA VAL A 98 17.34 -13.82 -8.47
C VAL A 98 18.50 -14.23 -9.41
N ASN A 99 19.13 -13.27 -10.09
CA ASN A 99 20.26 -13.52 -10.99
C ASN A 99 21.63 -13.40 -10.32
N LEU A 100 21.70 -13.24 -9.00
CA LEU A 100 22.97 -13.09 -8.27
C LEU A 100 23.63 -14.42 -7.94
N ASP A 101 24.95 -14.44 -7.97
CA ASP A 101 25.73 -15.58 -7.50
C ASP A 101 25.82 -15.65 -5.95
N GLU A 102 26.38 -16.74 -5.43
CA GLU A 102 26.46 -17.00 -3.99
C GLU A 102 27.39 -16.00 -3.26
N GLU A 103 28.41 -15.46 -3.94
CA GLU A 103 29.32 -14.46 -3.38
C GLU A 103 28.63 -13.10 -3.25
N GLN A 104 27.92 -12.68 -4.30
CA GLN A 104 27.11 -11.48 -4.34
C GLN A 104 25.98 -11.53 -3.29
N LEU A 105 25.29 -12.67 -3.17
CA LEU A 105 24.22 -12.86 -2.19
C LEU A 105 24.76 -12.74 -0.74
N ASN A 106 25.93 -13.33 -0.47
CA ASN A 106 26.57 -13.24 0.85
C ASN A 106 27.06 -11.82 1.16
N TRP A 107 27.56 -11.10 0.17
CA TRP A 107 27.95 -9.70 0.34
C TRP A 107 26.74 -8.78 0.65
N ILE A 108 25.63 -8.95 -0.05
CA ILE A 108 24.39 -8.19 0.20
C ILE A 108 23.87 -8.49 1.61
N LYS A 109 23.82 -9.76 2.02
CA LYS A 109 23.41 -10.16 3.37
C LYS A 109 24.28 -9.51 4.45
N GLY A 110 25.60 -9.53 4.29
CA GLY A 110 26.54 -8.88 5.21
C GLY A 110 26.35 -7.36 5.27
N SER A 111 26.09 -6.74 4.12
CA SER A 111 25.84 -5.30 4.02
C SER A 111 24.53 -4.90 4.70
N ILE A 112 23.45 -5.68 4.53
CA ILE A 112 22.17 -5.45 5.21
C ILE A 112 22.33 -5.54 6.73
N GLU A 113 23.00 -6.58 7.24
CA GLU A 113 23.26 -6.72 8.67
C GLU A 113 24.10 -5.56 9.23
N TYR A 114 25.09 -5.10 8.47
CA TYR A 114 25.87 -3.92 8.82
C TYR A 114 25.01 -2.65 8.88
N MET A 115 24.15 -2.42 7.89
CA MET A 115 23.25 -1.25 7.85
C MET A 115 22.24 -1.28 8.99
N LYS A 116 21.66 -2.45 9.31
CA LYS A 116 20.77 -2.62 10.47
C LYS A 116 21.46 -2.28 11.79
N LYS A 117 22.69 -2.78 11.98
CA LYS A 117 23.49 -2.56 13.20
C LYS A 117 23.88 -1.09 13.38
N THR A 118 24.21 -0.40 12.30
CA THR A 118 24.76 0.96 12.35
C THR A 118 23.72 2.06 12.12
N ARG A 119 22.52 1.71 11.60
CA ARG A 119 21.51 2.65 11.08
C ARG A 119 22.08 3.61 10.02
N ARG A 120 23.11 3.19 9.30
CA ARG A 120 23.73 3.94 8.19
C ARG A 120 23.48 3.21 6.88
N ILE A 121 23.40 3.96 5.80
CA ILE A 121 23.09 3.48 4.43
C ILE A 121 24.33 3.23 3.58
N HIS A 122 25.54 3.26 4.17
CA HIS A 122 26.77 2.92 3.46
C HIS A 122 27.11 1.43 3.61
N SER A 123 27.58 0.81 2.52
CA SER A 123 28.03 -0.57 2.54
C SER A 123 29.32 -0.73 3.38
N PRO A 124 29.54 -1.90 4.02
CA PRO A 124 30.82 -2.23 4.60
C PRO A 124 31.90 -2.31 3.52
N PRO A 125 33.19 -2.06 3.85
CA PRO A 125 34.28 -2.22 2.89
C PRO A 125 34.26 -3.65 2.31
N PHE A 126 34.30 -3.75 0.98
CA PHE A 126 34.31 -5.03 0.27
C PHE A 126 35.62 -5.77 0.58
N THR A 127 35.56 -6.85 1.34
CA THR A 127 36.71 -7.72 1.58
C THR A 127 36.58 -8.93 0.67
N SER A 128 37.15 -8.87 -0.52
CA SER A 128 37.32 -10.08 -1.34
C SER A 128 38.22 -11.06 -0.54
N LYS A 129 37.88 -12.34 -0.49
CA LYS A 129 38.77 -13.38 0.09
C LYS A 129 39.93 -13.75 -0.86
N GLN A 130 40.13 -13.03 -1.96
CA GLN A 130 41.12 -13.39 -2.99
C GLN A 130 42.45 -12.63 -2.91
N ASP A 131 42.56 -11.55 -2.14
CA ASP A 131 43.79 -10.73 -2.14
C ASP A 131 44.89 -11.18 -1.15
N SER A 132 44.86 -12.43 -0.63
CA SER A 132 45.87 -12.89 0.35
C SER A 132 46.80 -14.01 -0.14
N LYS A 133 46.94 -14.25 -1.45
CA LYS A 133 47.79 -15.35 -1.94
C LYS A 133 48.95 -15.00 -2.87
N ASN A 134 49.23 -13.74 -3.22
CA ASN A 134 50.34 -13.46 -4.15
C ASN A 134 51.52 -12.62 -3.65
N ASP A 135 51.55 -12.16 -2.39
CA ASP A 135 52.76 -11.51 -1.84
C ASP A 135 53.61 -12.47 -1.00
N LYS A 136 54.07 -13.55 -1.63
CA LYS A 136 55.28 -14.29 -1.22
C LYS A 136 55.94 -14.94 -2.44
N VAL A 137 56.67 -14.14 -3.21
CA VAL A 137 57.86 -14.63 -3.93
C VAL A 137 58.98 -13.62 -3.68
N LEU A 138 60.12 -14.16 -3.26
CA LEU A 138 61.39 -13.53 -2.94
C LEU A 138 61.94 -12.65 -4.07
#